data_AF-A0A6G2D6U6-F1
#
_entry.id   AF-A0A6G2D6U6-F1
#
_cell.length_a   1.000
_cell.length_b   1.000
_cell.length_c   1.000
_cell.angle_alpha   90.00
_cell.angle_beta   90.00
_cell.angle_gamma   90.00
#
_symmetry.space_group_name_H-M   'P 1'
#
loop_
_entity.id
_entity.type
_entity.pdbx_description
1 polymer ?
#
loop_
_entity_poly.entity_id
_entity_poly.type
_entity_poly.pdbx_seq_one_letter_code
_entity_poly.pdbx_strand_id
1 'polypeptide(L)' 'SITNLERLGLIKVDFTTWLSKKEKYTLLESNPLVTAYKTSYINAKNNEKLHVEKGIIDITPLGEDFYNVCL' A
#
# COMPACT_ATOMS: atom_id res chain seq x y z
N SER A 1 -6.01 3.66 8.05
CA SER A 1 -5.05 2.54 7.94
C SER A 1 -5.53 1.59 6.86
N ILE A 2 -4.69 1.25 5.86
CA ILE A 2 -5.03 0.34 4.74
C ILE A 2 -5.46 -1.04 5.27
N THR A 3 -4.72 -1.59 6.25
CA THR A 3 -5.05 -2.87 6.89
C THR A 3 -6.45 -2.89 7.50
N ASN A 4 -6.93 -1.75 8.01
CA ASN A 4 -8.28 -1.69 8.57
C ASN A 4 -9.36 -1.74 7.47
N LEU A 5 -9.12 -1.07 6.34
CA LEU A 5 -10.03 -1.12 5.19
C LEU A 5 -10.12 -2.54 4.62
N GLU A 6 -8.99 -3.24 4.56
CA GLU A 6 -8.96 -4.64 4.15
C GLU A 6 -9.68 -5.56 5.15
N ARG A 7 -9.45 -5.38 6.46
CA ARG A 7 -10.16 -6.15 7.50
C ARG A 7 -11.67 -5.95 7.50
N LEU A 8 -12.13 -4.76 7.10
CA LEU A 8 -13.56 -4.47 6.93
C LEU A 8 -14.12 -5.00 5.60
N GLY A 9 -13.28 -5.60 4.75
CA GLY A 9 -13.68 -6.10 3.45
C GLY A 9 -14.01 -4.99 2.45
N LEU A 10 -13.56 -3.75 2.67
CA LEU A 10 -13.84 -2.63 1.77
C LEU A 10 -12.87 -2.59 0.58
N ILE A 11 -11.62 -3.00 0.81
CA ILE A 11 -10.59 -3.13 -0.23
C ILE A 11 -9.97 -4.52 -0.17
N LYS A 12 -9.32 -4.92 -1.27
CA LYS A 12 -8.46 -6.10 -1.34
C LYS A 12 -7.05 -5.67 -1.67
N VAL A 13 -6.06 -6.18 -0.94
CA VAL A 13 -4.64 -6.01 -1.27
C VAL A 13 -4.13 -7.31 -1.89
N ASP A 14 -3.50 -7.23 -3.06
CA ASP A 14 -2.92 -8.38 -3.76
C ASP A 14 -1.44 -8.12 -4.06
N PHE A 15 -0.57 -9.02 -3.60
CA PHE A 15 0.87 -8.99 -3.82
C PHE A 15 1.32 -9.98 -4.92
N THR A 16 0.43 -10.87 -5.35
CA THR A 16 0.70 -11.86 -6.40
C THR A 16 0.53 -11.28 -7.81
N THR A 17 -0.19 -10.17 -7.91
CA THR A 17 -0.42 -9.44 -9.17
C THR A 17 0.19 -8.05 -9.10
N TRP A 18 0.62 -7.53 -10.25
CA TRP A 18 1.23 -6.21 -10.36
C TRP A 18 0.86 -5.52 -11.67
N LEU A 19 0.82 -4.19 -11.63
CA LEU A 19 0.61 -3.38 -12.82
C LEU A 19 1.80 -3.53 -13.76
N SER A 20 1.53 -3.69 -15.05
CA SER A 20 2.57 -3.77 -16.09
C SER A 20 3.42 -2.50 -16.18
N LYS A 21 2.81 -1.34 -15.87
CA LYS A 21 3.45 -0.03 -15.87
C LYS A 21 4.20 0.21 -14.57
N LYS A 22 5.52 0.02 -14.58
CA LYS A 22 6.39 0.20 -13.41
C LYS A 22 6.36 1.63 -12.85
N GLU A 23 6.09 2.62 -13.69
CA GLU A 23 6.03 4.05 -13.32
C GLU A 23 4.89 4.33 -12.32
N LYS A 24 3.89 3.46 -12.24
CA LYS A 24 2.82 3.59 -11.24
C LYS A 24 3.31 3.38 -9.81
N TYR A 25 4.45 2.73 -9.63
CA TYR A 25 5.07 2.47 -8.32
C TYR A 25 6.15 3.50 -7.94
N THR A 26 6.73 4.21 -8.91
CA THR A 26 7.86 5.14 -8.67
C THR A 26 7.44 6.41 -7.91
N LEU A 27 6.16 6.75 -7.94
CA LEU A 27 5.57 7.82 -7.11
C LEU A 27 5.81 7.58 -5.62
N LEU A 28 5.74 6.33 -5.17
CA LEU A 28 6.00 5.98 -3.77
C LEU A 28 7.49 5.93 -3.47
N GLU A 29 8.33 5.53 -4.43
CA GLU A 29 9.78 5.48 -4.26
C GLU A 29 10.40 6.87 -4.07
N SER A 30 9.82 7.89 -4.73
CA SER A 30 10.25 9.29 -4.65
C SER A 30 9.59 10.08 -3.51
N ASN A 31 8.66 9.48 -2.76
CA ASN A 31 7.93 10.17 -1.71
C ASN A 31 8.80 10.42 -0.47
N PRO A 32 8.96 11.69 -0.01
CA PRO A 32 9.77 12.02 1.17
C PRO A 32 9.35 11.27 2.45
N LEU A 33 8.06 11.00 2.63
CA LEU A 33 7.56 10.23 3.78
C LEU A 33 8.01 8.78 3.75
N VAL A 34 8.06 8.18 2.55
CA VAL A 34 8.56 6.81 2.37
C VAL A 34 10.05 6.76 2.69
N THR A 35 10.82 7.76 2.25
CA THR A 35 12.25 7.89 2.59
C THR A 35 12.46 8.04 4.11
N ALA A 36 11.70 8.93 4.76
CA ALA A 36 11.79 9.12 6.20
C ALA A 36 11.46 7.83 6.98
N TYR A 37 10.44 7.10 6.56
CA TYR A 37 10.07 5.81 7.16
C TYR A 37 11.13 4.73 6.95
N LYS A 38 11.70 4.64 5.74
CA LYS A 38 12.80 3.69 5.46
C LYS A 38 14.00 3.95 6.37
N THR A 39 14.41 5.20 6.50
CA THR A 39 15.54 5.60 7.35
C THR A 39 15.27 5.29 8.82
N SER A 40 14.08 5.61 9.33
CA SER A 40 13.74 5.31 10.73
C SER A 40 13.68 3.82 11.02
N TYR A 41 13.16 3.01 10.08
CA TYR A 41 13.13 1.55 10.20
C TYR A 41 14.55 0.95 10.27
N ILE A 42 15.43 1.33 9.33
CA ILE A 42 16.82 0.85 9.26
C ILE A 42 17.57 1.17 10.55
N ASN A 43 17.42 2.40 11.04
CA ASN A 43 18.06 2.85 12.28
C ASN A 43 17.55 2.09 13.51
N ALA A 44 16.26 1.75 13.56
CA ALA A 44 15.66 1.04 14.68
C ALA A 44 15.95 -0.49 14.68
N LYS A 45 16.32 -1.05 13.53
CA LYS A 45 16.48 -2.50 13.32
C LYS A 45 17.92 -2.91 13.00
N ASN A 46 18.93 -2.18 13.50
CA ASN A 46 20.35 -2.50 13.34
C ASN A 46 20.76 -2.77 11.87
N ASN A 47 20.29 -1.93 10.94
CA ASN A 47 20.55 -2.09 9.50
C ASN A 47 19.97 -3.36 8.86
N GLU A 48 18.91 -3.95 9.42
CA GLU A 48 18.14 -4.97 8.72
C GLU A 48 17.62 -4.46 7.36
N LYS A 49 17.61 -5.35 6.37
CA LYS A 49 17.14 -5.03 5.03
C LYS A 49 15.61 -4.93 5.04
N LEU A 50 15.08 -3.73 4.84
CA LEU A 50 13.65 -3.55 4.60
C LEU A 50 13.27 -4.21 3.27
N HIS A 51 12.39 -5.19 3.33
CA HIS A 51 11.78 -5.78 2.14
C HIS A 51 10.58 -4.94 1.70
N VAL A 52 10.58 -4.50 0.45
CA VAL A 52 9.47 -3.76 -0.15
C VAL A 52 8.89 -4.60 -1.27
N GLU A 53 7.63 -4.98 -1.12
CA GLU A 53 6.88 -5.77 -2.09
C GLU A 53 5.90 -4.87 -2.84
N LYS A 54 5.73 -5.13 -4.14
CA LYS A 54 4.77 -4.41 -4.98
C LYS A 54 3.45 -5.16 -4.95
N GLY A 55 2.35 -4.43 -4.91
CA GLY A 55 1.01 -5.01 -4.98
C GLY A 55 0.01 -4.07 -5.62
N ILE A 56 -1.23 -4.51 -5.69
CA ILE A 56 -2.37 -3.74 -6.17
C ILE A 56 -3.38 -3.65 -5.02
N ILE A 57 -4.08 -2.50 -4.95
CA ILE A 57 -5.22 -2.31 -4.07
C ILE A 57 -6.43 -2.10 -4.96
N ASP A 58 -7.43 -2.96 -4.81
CA ASP A 58 -8.70 -2.86 -5.51
C ASP A 58 -9.83 -2.57 -4.52
N ILE A 59 -10.80 -1.75 -4.94
CA ILE A 59 -12.05 -1.61 -4.19
C ILE A 59 -12.87 -2.88 -4.39
N THR A 60 -13.48 -3.36 -3.31
CA THR A 60 -14.40 -4.50 -3.38
C THR A 60 -15.82 -4.02 -3.73
N PRO A 61 -16.75 -4.91 -4.14
CA PRO A 61 -18.15 -4.54 -4.29
C PRO A 61 -18.74 -3.90 -3.01
N LEU A 62 -18.42 -4.45 -1.83
CA LEU A 62 -18.84 -3.88 -0.55
C LEU A 62 -18.28 -2.46 -0.34
N GLY A 63 -17.01 -2.24 -0.70
CA GLY A 63 -16.38 -0.94 -0.61
C GLY A 63 -16.99 0.09 -1.55
N GLU A 64 -17.36 -0.33 -2.75
CA GLU A 64 -18.03 0.52 -3.75
C GLU A 64 -19.45 0.89 -3.30
N ASP A 65 -20.23 -0.08 -2.81
CA ASP A 65 -21.54 0.18 -2.22
C ASP A 65 -21.44 1.16 -1.04
N PHE A 66 -20.47 0.95 -0.15
CA PHE A 66 -20.23 1.85 0.98
C PHE A 66 -19.86 3.27 0.53
N TYR A 67 -19.00 3.40 -0.48
CA TYR A 67 -18.61 4.68 -1.07
C TYR A 67 -19.83 5.43 -1.63
N ASN A 68 -20.67 4.74 -2.40
CA ASN A 68 -21.85 5.33 -3.06
C ASN A 68 -22.95 5.79 -2.09
N VAL A 69 -22.99 5.25 -0.86
CA VAL A 69 -23.92 5.72 0.18
C VAL A 69 -23.38 6.96 0.89
N CYS A 70 -22.05 7.09 0.97
CA CYS A 70 -21.40 8.13 1.76
C CYS A 70 -21.09 9.42 0.97
N LEU A 71 -21.07 9.35 -0.36
CA LEU A 71 -20.75 10.45 -1.28
C LEU A 71 -21.83 10.61 -2.33
#